data_AF-A0A8B6FCM3-F1
#
_entry.id   AF-A0A8B6FCM3-F1
#
_cell.length_a   1.000
_cell.length_b   1.000
_cell.length_c   1.000
_cell.angle_alpha   90.00
_cell.angle_beta   90.00
_cell.angle_gamma   90.00
#
_symmetry.space_group_name_H-M   'P 1'
#
loop_
_entity.id
_entity.type
_entity.pdbx_description
1 polymer ?
#
loop_
_entity_poly.entity_id
_entity_poly.type
_entity_poly.pdbx_seq_one_letter_code
_entity_poly.pdbx_strand_id
1 'polypeptide(L)'
;MGNWFIKSYQVYDKCNVCETVDADNRCNTCLFNLCQDCVHDHSKNRLSKRKKDEHDIVVFTQKKTKVHSPVCQKHKFVRCMRFCKQCKIPVCQECVLTGDHQSHKTLNLSSYINDRYHEINKHNDKLESKVIPEFKQNILRIENTISDTTTAHDELIKSIQNHRENCHRKIDDIFDRYQNEANDIRKEDISALQSYQSNGNACLTQSYVILQRNKDILNSADINDVVNYRHKKSDNISEFKIEHPKFDTKPVDWKKLYFELGYLKVSDKPKLIRSVPTPMVPTIACTLPRDQFWVCGQDNMIARINMDADVLETVDLPISEHANDISITNNGELIFTEGKPGKVIIIKDGRRETFIDVGPQWHPSGLHCTKSGDILVTMSDDSYTNYKIVRTQMEKVQEIQNYDNGNLCFNPVSEFCL
;
A
#
# COMPACT_ATOMS: atom_id res chain seq x y z
N MET A 1 5.17 8.02 20.53
CA MET A 1 5.14 8.96 21.67
C MET A 1 3.69 9.28 21.99
N GLY A 2 3.29 8.99 23.23
CA GLY A 2 1.94 9.22 23.74
C GLY A 2 1.83 8.56 25.11
N ASN A 3 2.53 9.13 26.10
CA ASN A 3 2.52 8.64 27.48
C ASN A 3 1.12 8.89 28.09
N TRP A 4 0.24 7.89 28.02
CA TRP A 4 -0.99 7.88 28.81
C TRP A 4 -0.65 7.48 30.25
N PHE A 5 -0.08 8.42 31.00
CA PHE A 5 -0.08 8.33 32.46
C PHE A 5 -1.52 8.50 32.93
N ILE A 6 -2.16 7.42 33.36
CA ILE A 6 -3.39 7.49 34.15
C ILE A 6 -2.99 8.16 35.48
N LYS A 7 -3.11 9.50 35.54
CA LYS A 7 -3.09 10.22 36.81
C LYS A 7 -4.28 9.69 37.62
N SER A 8 -4.01 9.15 38.80
CA SER A 8 -5.03 8.82 39.79
C SER A 8 -5.84 10.08 40.10
N TYR A 9 -7.03 10.21 39.53
CA TYR A 9 -7.95 11.30 39.85
C TYR A 9 -8.57 10.99 41.22
N GLN A 10 -8.07 11.62 42.29
CA GLN A 10 -8.88 11.81 43.50
C GLN A 10 -9.67 13.10 43.29
N VAL A 11 -10.96 12.97 42.99
CA VAL A 11 -11.87 14.11 42.96
C VAL A 11 -12.14 14.51 44.40
N TYR A 12 -11.55 15.61 44.86
CA TYR A 12 -11.94 16.25 46.11
C TYR A 12 -13.11 17.19 45.84
N ASP A 13 -14.13 17.16 46.69
CA ASP A 13 -15.23 18.13 46.62
C ASP A 13 -14.73 19.51 47.06
N LYS A 14 -15.26 20.60 46.46
CA LYS A 14 -14.94 21.98 46.87
C LYS A 14 -15.47 22.30 48.28
N CYS A 15 -14.82 23.23 48.96
CA CYS A 15 -15.29 23.77 50.24
C CYS A 15 -16.67 24.41 50.06
N ASN A 16 -17.66 23.96 50.83
CA ASN A 16 -19.04 24.48 50.78
C ASN A 16 -19.21 25.89 51.40
N VAL A 17 -18.16 26.45 52.00
CA VAL A 17 -18.21 27.78 52.64
C VAL A 17 -17.61 28.84 51.73
N CYS A 18 -16.41 28.62 51.20
CA CYS A 18 -15.74 29.58 50.33
C CYS A 18 -15.84 29.24 48.84
N GLU A 19 -16.16 28.00 48.48
CA GLU A 19 -16.31 27.48 47.11
C GLU A 19 -15.06 27.61 46.20
N THR A 20 -13.94 28.14 46.72
CA THR A 20 -12.73 28.44 45.94
C THR A 20 -11.68 27.33 45.99
N VAL A 21 -11.55 26.65 47.12
CA VAL A 21 -10.51 25.64 47.35
C VAL A 21 -11.10 24.25 47.58
N ASP A 22 -10.29 23.22 47.31
CA ASP A 22 -10.67 21.84 47.60
C ASP A 22 -10.82 21.66 49.11
N ALA A 23 -11.80 20.84 49.51
CA ALA A 23 -12.01 20.58 50.91
C ALA A 23 -11.04 19.51 51.42
N ASP A 24 -10.47 19.76 52.59
CA ASP A 24 -9.59 18.83 53.30
C ASP A 24 -10.32 18.12 54.45
N ASN A 25 -11.49 18.64 54.83
CA ASN A 25 -12.27 18.20 55.97
C ASN A 25 -13.75 18.05 55.60
N ARG A 26 -14.48 17.24 56.37
CA ARG A 26 -15.95 17.18 56.31
C ARG A 26 -16.54 17.30 57.71
N CYS A 27 -17.50 18.20 57.87
CA CYS A 27 -18.34 18.26 59.06
C CYS A 27 -19.48 17.24 58.93
N ASN A 28 -19.43 16.16 59.70
CA ASN A 28 -20.46 15.12 59.73
C ASN A 28 -21.78 15.62 60.33
N THR A 29 -21.73 16.65 61.18
CA THR A 29 -22.91 17.26 61.79
C THR A 29 -23.74 18.07 60.78
N CYS A 30 -23.07 18.82 59.90
CA CYS A 30 -23.70 19.69 58.89
C CYS A 30 -23.68 19.10 57.47
N LEU A 31 -22.94 18.01 57.24
CA LEU A 31 -22.68 17.39 55.94
C LEU A 31 -21.99 18.33 54.93
N PHE A 32 -21.20 19.29 55.42
CA PHE A 32 -20.43 20.24 54.62
C PHE A 32 -18.98 19.79 54.47
N ASN A 33 -18.43 19.91 53.27
CA ASN A 33 -17.01 19.81 52.96
C ASN A 33 -16.36 21.17 53.24
N LEU A 34 -15.23 21.19 53.93
CA LEU A 34 -14.55 22.40 54.43
C LEU A 34 -13.06 22.34 54.12
N CYS A 35 -12.47 23.42 53.61
CA CYS A 35 -11.02 23.60 53.63
C CYS A 35 -10.53 23.92 55.05
N GLN A 36 -9.23 23.76 55.29
CA GLN A 36 -8.59 24.08 56.57
C GLN A 36 -9.02 25.44 57.15
N ASP A 37 -9.00 26.48 56.33
CA ASP A 37 -9.29 27.85 56.78
C ASP A 37 -10.75 28.02 57.22
N CYS A 38 -11.68 27.35 56.54
CA CYS A 38 -13.10 27.44 56.84
C CYS A 38 -13.53 26.58 58.04
N VAL A 39 -12.71 25.63 58.50
CA VAL A 39 -13.04 24.78 59.67
C VAL A 39 -13.24 25.63 60.93
N HIS A 40 -12.37 26.61 61.15
CA HIS A 40 -12.38 27.43 62.36
C HIS A 40 -13.65 28.27 62.44
N ASP A 41 -13.98 29.00 61.37
CA ASP A 41 -15.17 29.84 61.32
C ASP A 41 -16.46 29.01 61.31
N HIS A 42 -16.44 27.85 60.64
CA HIS A 42 -17.56 26.91 60.65
C HIS A 42 -17.88 26.39 62.05
N SER A 43 -16.86 26.08 62.86
CA SER A 43 -17.05 25.62 64.24
C SER A 43 -17.55 26.71 65.21
N LYS A 44 -17.39 27.99 64.85
CA LYS A 44 -17.75 29.15 65.68
C LYS A 44 -19.09 29.79 65.31
N ASN A 45 -19.65 29.49 64.14
CA ASN A 45 -20.77 30.25 63.59
C ASN A 45 -22.12 29.89 64.24
N ARG A 46 -22.79 30.90 64.82
CA ARG A 46 -24.09 30.79 65.55
C ARG A 46 -25.32 30.56 64.66
N LEU A 47 -25.15 30.44 63.35
CA LEU A 47 -26.24 30.39 62.38
C LEU A 47 -26.91 29.01 62.25
N SER A 48 -26.29 27.95 62.78
CA SER A 48 -26.97 26.66 62.89
C SER A 48 -27.85 26.66 64.15
N LYS A 49 -29.16 26.42 64.00
CA LYS A 49 -30.14 26.37 65.10
C LYS A 49 -29.92 25.22 66.10
N ARG A 50 -28.77 24.55 66.08
CA ARG A 50 -28.42 23.45 66.98
C ARG A 50 -27.46 23.95 68.05
N LYS A 51 -27.72 23.55 69.30
CA LYS A 51 -27.02 24.02 70.50
C LYS A 51 -25.50 23.85 70.41
N LYS A 52 -24.83 24.68 71.19
CA LYS A 52 -23.44 25.15 71.20
C LYS A 52 -22.31 24.12 71.23
N ASP A 53 -22.55 22.81 71.15
CA ASP A 53 -21.49 21.82 71.41
C ASP A 53 -21.42 20.72 70.34
N GLU A 54 -20.21 20.59 69.76
CA GLU A 54 -19.66 19.49 68.93
C GLU A 54 -20.14 19.35 67.47
N HIS A 55 -19.56 20.16 66.58
CA HIS A 55 -19.44 19.79 65.17
C HIS A 55 -18.35 18.72 65.03
N ASP A 56 -18.73 17.50 64.59
CA ASP A 56 -17.79 16.41 64.29
C ASP A 56 -17.13 16.68 62.94
N ILE A 57 -15.86 17.13 62.95
CA ILE A 57 -15.08 17.49 61.76
C ILE A 57 -13.96 16.47 61.58
N VAL A 58 -13.94 15.80 60.43
CA VAL A 58 -12.96 14.76 60.10
C VAL A 58 -12.15 15.15 58.86
N VAL A 59 -10.85 14.85 58.86
CA VAL A 59 -9.97 15.03 57.70
C VAL A 59 -10.25 13.93 56.67
N PHE A 60 -10.25 14.24 55.37
CA PHE A 60 -10.56 13.28 54.29
C PHE A 60 -9.72 11.99 54.31
N THR A 61 -8.51 12.03 54.88
CA THR A 61 -7.61 10.87 55.00
C THR A 61 -8.08 9.85 56.04
N GLN A 62 -8.93 10.23 57.01
CA GLN A 62 -9.55 9.30 57.95
C GLN A 62 -10.87 8.76 57.38
N LYS A 63 -10.80 7.92 56.34
CA LYS A 63 -11.93 7.07 55.90
C LYS A 63 -12.23 5.95 56.92
N LYS A 64 -12.68 6.32 58.10
CA LYS A 64 -13.63 5.54 58.91
C LYS A 64 -14.88 6.40 59.14
N THR A 65 -15.38 7.02 58.07
CA THR A 65 -16.67 7.71 58.12
C THR A 65 -17.75 6.68 58.44
N LYS A 66 -18.34 6.77 59.64
CA LYS A 66 -19.62 6.11 59.93
C LYS A 66 -20.57 6.51 58.81
N VAL A 67 -20.95 5.57 57.93
CA VAL A 67 -21.90 5.84 56.85
C VAL A 67 -23.18 6.39 57.48
N HIS A 68 -23.51 7.64 57.18
CA HIS A 68 -24.70 8.26 57.74
C HIS A 68 -25.94 7.66 57.11
N SER A 69 -26.81 7.09 57.94
CA SER A 69 -28.10 6.58 57.52
C SER A 69 -28.94 7.70 56.90
N PRO A 70 -29.53 7.49 55.70
CA PRO A 70 -30.32 8.50 55.03
C PRO A 70 -31.58 8.83 55.83
N VAL A 71 -32.11 10.05 55.68
CA VAL A 71 -33.39 10.44 56.28
C VAL A 71 -34.53 9.86 55.43
N CYS A 72 -35.58 9.39 56.09
CA CYS A 72 -36.76 8.86 55.42
C CYS A 72 -37.51 9.97 54.68
N GLN A 73 -37.85 9.71 53.43
CA GLN A 73 -38.61 10.66 52.61
C GLN A 73 -40.05 10.85 53.09
N LYS A 74 -40.66 9.81 53.67
CA LYS A 74 -42.04 9.85 54.20
C LYS A 74 -42.10 10.34 55.65
N HIS A 75 -41.17 9.91 56.49
CA HIS A 75 -41.13 10.23 57.91
C HIS A 75 -40.03 11.26 58.18
N LYS A 76 -40.42 12.55 58.19
CA LYS A 76 -39.50 13.67 58.37
C LYS A 76 -38.71 13.52 59.66
N PHE A 77 -37.41 13.80 59.60
CA PHE A 77 -36.46 13.70 60.72
C PHE A 77 -36.18 12.27 61.25
N VAL A 78 -36.78 11.22 60.67
CA VAL A 78 -36.50 9.82 61.03
C VAL A 78 -35.43 9.24 60.10
N ARG A 79 -34.43 8.55 60.64
CA ARG A 79 -33.37 7.89 59.84
C ARG A 79 -33.77 6.48 59.41
N CYS A 80 -33.36 6.11 58.20
CA CYS A 80 -33.52 4.76 57.66
C CYS A 80 -32.46 3.82 58.25
N MET A 81 -32.88 2.87 59.07
CA MET A 81 -31.99 1.89 59.71
C MET A 81 -32.09 0.51 59.07
N ARG A 82 -32.99 0.32 58.08
CA ARG A 82 -33.24 -0.95 57.42
C ARG A 82 -33.05 -0.84 55.91
N PHE A 83 -32.76 -1.96 55.25
CA PHE A 83 -32.75 -2.06 53.79
C PHE A 83 -33.86 -2.99 53.32
N CYS A 84 -34.74 -2.53 52.45
CA CYS A 84 -35.82 -3.34 51.88
C CYS A 84 -35.28 -4.13 50.68
N LYS A 85 -35.32 -5.48 50.74
CA LYS A 85 -34.77 -6.33 49.67
C LYS A 85 -35.57 -6.27 48.36
N GLN A 86 -36.87 -6.05 48.45
CA GLN A 86 -37.78 -5.97 47.32
C GLN A 86 -37.64 -4.64 46.60
N CYS A 87 -37.76 -3.53 47.34
CA CYS A 87 -37.70 -2.18 46.77
C CYS A 87 -36.27 -1.68 46.52
N LYS A 88 -35.25 -2.39 47.02
CA LYS A 88 -33.82 -2.03 46.90
C LYS A 88 -33.45 -0.64 47.44
N ILE A 89 -34.16 -0.19 48.48
CA ILE A 89 -33.94 1.12 49.11
C ILE A 89 -33.80 1.02 50.63
N PRO A 90 -33.07 1.96 51.27
CA PRO A 90 -33.10 2.14 52.72
C PRO A 90 -34.47 2.65 53.19
N VAL A 91 -35.00 2.08 54.28
CA VAL A 91 -36.30 2.42 54.88
C VAL A 91 -36.20 2.59 56.39
N CYS A 92 -37.05 3.44 56.98
CA CYS A 92 -37.14 3.60 58.44
C CYS A 92 -38.06 2.54 59.06
N GLN A 93 -38.04 2.43 60.40
CA GLN A 93 -38.82 1.41 61.11
C GLN A 93 -40.34 1.63 60.94
N GLU A 94 -40.81 2.88 60.90
CA GLU A 94 -42.23 3.21 60.70
C GLU A 94 -42.75 2.72 59.34
N CYS A 95 -41.97 2.94 58.27
CA CYS A 95 -42.28 2.40 56.94
C CYS A 95 -42.43 0.86 56.92
N VAL A 96 -41.75 0.15 57.82
CA VAL A 96 -41.77 -1.32 57.92
C VAL A 96 -42.88 -1.82 58.83
N LEU A 97 -43.31 -1.06 59.84
CA LEU A 97 -44.33 -1.53 60.78
C LEU A 97 -45.75 -1.18 60.34
N THR A 98 -45.95 0.02 59.81
CA THR A 98 -47.28 0.60 59.55
C THR A 98 -47.42 1.22 58.16
N GLY A 99 -46.34 1.23 57.37
CA GLY A 99 -46.32 1.80 56.03
C GLY A 99 -46.17 0.77 54.91
N ASP A 100 -45.80 1.26 53.73
CA ASP A 100 -45.74 0.51 52.47
C ASP A 100 -44.79 -0.71 52.46
N HIS A 101 -43.95 -0.90 53.47
CA HIS A 101 -42.97 -2.00 53.51
C HIS A 101 -43.30 -3.09 54.54
N GLN A 102 -44.54 -3.13 55.04
CA GLN A 102 -44.97 -4.09 56.08
C GLN A 102 -44.84 -5.56 55.67
N SER A 103 -45.15 -5.88 54.42
CA SER A 103 -45.03 -7.23 53.86
C SER A 103 -43.66 -7.51 53.24
N HIS A 104 -42.74 -6.55 53.24
CA HIS A 104 -41.44 -6.68 52.59
C HIS A 104 -40.36 -7.20 53.54
N LYS A 105 -39.40 -7.95 52.97
CA LYS A 105 -38.27 -8.50 53.72
C LYS A 105 -37.23 -7.41 53.89
N THR A 106 -36.88 -7.10 55.14
CA THR A 106 -35.90 -6.06 55.45
C THR A 106 -34.67 -6.62 56.16
N LEU A 107 -33.52 -6.00 55.92
CA LEU A 107 -32.26 -6.27 56.60
C LEU A 107 -31.86 -5.07 57.47
N ASN A 108 -30.94 -5.27 58.41
CA ASN A 108 -30.25 -4.15 59.05
C ASN A 108 -29.38 -3.43 58.00
N LEU A 109 -29.52 -2.11 57.88
CA LEU A 109 -28.83 -1.33 56.86
C LEU A 109 -27.31 -1.35 57.03
N SER A 110 -26.80 -1.27 58.26
CA SER A 110 -25.36 -1.30 58.55
C SER A 110 -24.73 -2.65 58.18
N SER A 111 -25.42 -3.76 58.50
CA SER A 111 -24.99 -5.09 58.07
C SER A 111 -24.96 -5.19 56.54
N TYR A 112 -26.02 -4.74 55.86
CA TYR A 112 -26.09 -4.77 54.40
C TYR A 112 -24.97 -3.95 53.74
N ILE A 113 -24.68 -2.75 54.26
CA ILE A 113 -23.59 -1.90 53.76
C ILE A 113 -22.23 -2.59 53.95
N ASN A 114 -21.97 -3.20 55.10
CA ASN A 114 -20.73 -3.91 55.36
C ASN A 114 -20.56 -5.10 54.41
N ASP A 115 -21.62 -5.88 54.18
CA ASP A 115 -21.60 -6.99 53.21
C ASP A 115 -21.28 -6.48 51.80
N ARG A 116 -21.90 -5.35 51.39
CA ARG A 116 -21.63 -4.72 50.09
C ARG A 116 -20.21 -4.20 49.98
N TYR A 117 -19.64 -3.61 51.03
CA TYR A 117 -18.22 -3.23 51.03
C TYR A 117 -17.31 -4.44 50.87
N HIS A 118 -17.64 -5.55 51.54
CA HIS A 118 -16.86 -6.76 51.42
C HIS A 118 -16.90 -7.37 50.01
N GLU A 119 -18.07 -7.32 49.35
CA GLU A 119 -18.21 -7.73 47.94
C GLU A 119 -17.42 -6.82 46.98
N ILE A 120 -17.51 -5.50 47.16
CA ILE A 120 -16.78 -4.51 46.36
C ILE A 120 -15.27 -4.71 46.51
N ASN A 121 -14.78 -4.83 47.74
CA ASN A 121 -13.35 -5.05 47.98
C ASN A 121 -12.88 -6.36 47.36
N LYS A 122 -13.64 -7.46 47.52
CA LYS A 122 -13.32 -8.73 46.86
C LYS A 122 -13.28 -8.62 45.33
N HIS A 123 -14.13 -7.79 44.72
CA HIS A 123 -14.09 -7.53 43.29
C HIS A 123 -12.86 -6.70 42.89
N ASN A 124 -12.55 -5.65 43.67
CA ASN A 124 -11.36 -4.83 43.45
C ASN A 124 -10.09 -5.67 43.58
N ASP A 125 -9.98 -6.53 44.59
CA ASP A 125 -8.85 -7.45 44.76
C ASP A 125 -8.65 -8.32 43.52
N LYS A 126 -9.72 -8.82 42.89
CA LYS A 126 -9.63 -9.60 41.65
C LYS A 126 -9.19 -8.74 40.46
N LEU A 127 -9.69 -7.51 40.36
CA LEU A 127 -9.30 -6.59 39.30
C LEU A 127 -7.81 -6.26 39.40
N GLU A 128 -7.34 -5.92 40.59
CA GLU A 128 -5.95 -5.53 40.86
C GLU A 128 -4.97 -6.70 40.76
N SER A 129 -5.33 -7.88 41.29
CA SER A 129 -4.41 -9.02 41.34
C SER A 129 -4.37 -9.87 40.07
N LYS A 130 -5.42 -9.84 39.23
CA LYS A 130 -5.51 -10.71 38.05
C LYS A 130 -5.74 -9.94 36.76
N VAL A 131 -6.83 -9.18 36.69
CA VAL A 131 -7.31 -8.59 35.42
C VAL A 131 -6.36 -7.51 34.91
N ILE A 132 -5.96 -6.57 35.78
CA ILE A 132 -5.05 -5.48 35.41
C ILE A 132 -3.66 -6.01 35.02
N PRO A 133 -3.03 -6.93 35.78
CA PRO A 133 -1.76 -7.53 35.37
C PRO A 133 -1.82 -8.25 34.02
N GLU A 134 -2.89 -9.00 33.76
CA GLU A 134 -3.08 -9.71 32.49
C GLU A 134 -3.19 -8.73 31.32
N PHE A 135 -3.96 -7.65 31.46
CA PHE A 135 -4.03 -6.61 30.44
C PHE A 135 -2.67 -5.93 30.21
N LYS A 136 -1.94 -5.59 31.28
CA LYS A 136 -0.60 -5.00 31.16
C LYS A 136 0.35 -5.94 30.41
N GLN A 137 0.35 -7.23 30.73
CA GLN A 137 1.19 -8.21 30.06
C GLN A 137 0.83 -8.38 28.58
N ASN A 138 -0.47 -8.39 28.26
CA ASN A 138 -0.93 -8.47 26.87
C ASN A 138 -0.55 -7.22 26.06
N ILE A 139 -0.68 -6.03 26.66
CA ILE A 139 -0.23 -4.78 26.02
C ILE A 139 1.27 -4.84 25.73
N LEU A 140 2.10 -5.24 26.69
CA LEU A 140 3.55 -5.39 26.49
C LEU A 140 3.88 -6.39 25.36
N ARG A 141 3.14 -7.51 25.27
CA ARG A 141 3.31 -8.48 24.18
C ARG A 141 2.96 -7.89 22.82
N ILE A 142 1.90 -7.09 22.75
CA ILE A 142 1.50 -6.40 21.51
C ILE A 142 2.56 -5.36 21.13
N GLU A 143 3.07 -4.58 22.08
CA GLU A 143 4.14 -3.60 21.85
C GLU A 143 5.40 -4.27 21.29
N ASN A 144 5.82 -5.40 21.87
CA ASN A 144 6.94 -6.18 21.33
C ASN A 144 6.64 -6.70 19.92
N THR A 145 5.43 -7.22 19.69
CA THR A 145 5.03 -7.71 18.35
C THR A 145 5.06 -6.59 17.30
N ILE A 146 4.64 -5.37 17.66
CA ILE A 146 4.72 -4.20 16.80
C ILE A 146 6.18 -3.87 16.47
N SER A 147 7.06 -3.87 17.48
CA SER A 147 8.49 -3.62 17.31
C SER A 147 9.15 -4.66 16.40
N ASP A 148 8.91 -5.94 16.65
CA ASP A 148 9.46 -7.05 15.85
C ASP A 148 8.96 -6.99 14.40
N THR A 149 7.66 -6.75 14.23
CA THR A 149 7.05 -6.62 12.90
C THR A 149 7.62 -5.44 12.14
N THR A 150 7.79 -4.29 12.79
CA THR A 150 8.38 -3.09 12.17
C THR A 150 9.80 -3.37 11.69
N THR A 151 10.62 -3.98 12.56
CA THR A 151 12.01 -4.35 12.23
C THR A 151 12.08 -5.29 11.03
N ALA A 152 11.22 -6.32 11.00
CA ALA A 152 11.17 -7.25 9.88
C ALA A 152 10.78 -6.57 8.54
N HIS A 153 9.86 -5.58 8.58
CA HIS A 153 9.49 -4.83 7.38
C HIS A 153 10.60 -3.87 6.94
N ASP A 154 11.29 -3.22 7.87
CA ASP A 154 12.44 -2.38 7.57
C ASP A 154 13.59 -3.18 6.92
N GLU A 155 13.86 -4.38 7.42
CA GLU A 155 14.82 -5.32 6.83
C GLU A 155 14.42 -5.74 5.41
N LEU A 156 13.14 -6.03 5.18
CA LEU A 156 12.62 -6.35 3.85
C LEU A 156 12.82 -5.17 2.88
N ILE A 157 12.44 -3.96 3.27
CA ILE A 157 12.61 -2.75 2.47
C ILE A 157 14.09 -2.51 2.15
N LYS A 158 14.97 -2.67 3.15
CA LYS A 158 16.41 -2.56 2.96
C LYS A 158 16.95 -3.59 1.97
N SER A 159 16.46 -4.83 2.03
CA SER A 159 16.86 -5.88 1.08
C SER A 159 16.46 -5.54 -0.37
N ILE A 160 15.25 -4.99 -0.57
CA ILE A 160 14.76 -4.53 -1.87
C ILE A 160 15.64 -3.40 -2.40
N GLN A 161 15.96 -2.41 -1.55
CA GLN A 161 16.80 -1.28 -1.94
C GLN A 161 18.22 -1.73 -2.32
N ASN A 162 18.82 -2.64 -1.55
CA ASN A 162 20.13 -3.21 -1.88
C ASN A 162 20.11 -4.00 -3.20
N HIS A 163 19.04 -4.74 -3.48
CA HIS A 163 18.88 -5.43 -4.75
C HIS A 163 18.76 -4.44 -5.92
N ARG A 164 17.94 -3.39 -5.75
CA ARG A 164 17.79 -2.30 -6.73
C ARG A 164 19.13 -1.65 -7.07
N GLU A 165 19.92 -1.27 -6.06
CA GLU A 165 21.24 -0.65 -6.26
C GLU A 165 22.22 -1.59 -6.98
N ASN A 166 22.19 -2.88 -6.68
CA ASN A 166 22.99 -3.87 -7.38
C ASN A 166 22.59 -4.01 -8.86
N CYS A 167 21.29 -4.03 -9.15
CA CYS A 167 20.80 -4.11 -10.54
C CYS A 167 21.17 -2.86 -11.35
N HIS A 168 21.00 -1.66 -10.78
CA HIS A 168 21.44 -0.42 -11.44
C HIS A 168 22.93 -0.46 -11.77
N ARG A 169 23.78 -0.83 -10.79
CA ARG A 169 25.22 -0.95 -11.03
C ARG A 169 25.57 -1.89 -12.18
N LYS A 170 24.91 -3.06 -12.25
CA LYS A 170 25.14 -4.01 -13.34
C LYS A 170 24.70 -3.48 -14.70
N ILE A 171 23.63 -2.68 -14.75
CA ILE A 171 23.18 -2.02 -15.97
C ILE A 171 24.21 -0.97 -16.39
N ASP A 172 24.66 -0.14 -15.45
CA ASP A 172 25.70 0.86 -15.70
C ASP A 172 27.00 0.20 -16.22
N ASP A 173 27.44 -0.90 -15.60
CA ASP A 173 28.61 -1.68 -16.03
C ASP A 173 28.50 -2.21 -17.48
N ILE A 174 27.27 -2.46 -17.97
CA ILE A 174 27.04 -2.85 -19.38
C ILE A 174 27.23 -1.64 -20.30
N PHE A 175 26.61 -0.51 -19.96
CA PHE A 175 26.67 0.69 -20.79
C PHE A 175 28.06 1.33 -20.80
N ASP A 176 28.78 1.28 -19.68
CA ASP A 176 30.17 1.73 -19.59
C ASP A 176 31.09 0.91 -20.50
N ARG A 177 30.84 -0.41 -20.63
CA ARG A 177 31.57 -1.25 -21.60
C ARG A 177 31.32 -0.83 -23.04
N TYR A 178 30.07 -0.59 -23.43
CA TYR A 178 29.76 -0.10 -24.78
C TYR A 178 30.42 1.25 -25.07
N GLN A 179 30.44 2.16 -24.09
CA GLN A 179 31.12 3.46 -24.23
C GLN A 179 32.63 3.29 -24.35
N ASN A 180 33.24 2.38 -23.60
CA ASN A 180 34.67 2.10 -23.68
C ASN A 180 35.06 1.50 -25.04
N GLU A 181 34.30 0.53 -25.55
CA GLU A 181 34.51 -0.04 -26.88
C GLU A 181 34.40 1.04 -27.98
N ALA A 182 33.38 1.90 -27.91
CA ALA A 182 33.23 3.01 -28.85
C ALA A 182 34.40 4.02 -28.76
N ASN A 183 34.91 4.26 -27.55
CA ASN A 183 36.06 5.13 -27.34
C ASN A 183 37.36 4.54 -27.91
N ASP A 184 37.52 3.23 -27.84
CA ASP A 184 38.71 2.56 -28.38
C ASP A 184 38.67 2.55 -29.92
N ILE A 185 37.52 2.25 -30.53
CA ILE A 185 37.33 2.41 -31.99
C ILE A 185 37.66 3.85 -32.42
N ARG A 186 37.16 4.85 -31.69
CA ARG A 186 37.46 6.26 -31.97
C ARG A 186 38.97 6.55 -31.92
N LYS A 187 39.70 5.99 -30.95
CA LYS A 187 41.16 6.19 -30.85
C LYS A 187 41.87 5.57 -32.06
N GLU A 188 41.47 4.37 -32.47
CA GLU A 188 42.04 3.68 -33.63
C GLU A 188 41.79 4.44 -34.93
N ASP A 189 40.54 4.87 -35.17
CA ASP A 189 40.15 5.66 -36.34
C ASP A 189 40.93 6.99 -36.42
N ILE A 190 41.03 7.72 -35.31
CA ILE A 190 41.78 8.99 -35.25
C ILE A 190 43.27 8.75 -35.51
N SER A 191 43.85 7.70 -34.93
CA SER A 191 45.26 7.35 -35.15
C SER A 191 45.53 7.03 -36.63
N ALA A 192 44.65 6.26 -37.27
CA ALA A 192 44.74 5.97 -38.69
C ALA A 192 44.66 7.26 -39.53
N LEU A 193 43.68 8.13 -39.27
CA LEU A 193 43.53 9.42 -39.96
C LEU A 193 44.76 10.32 -39.80
N GLN A 194 45.34 10.40 -38.60
CA GLN A 194 46.55 11.18 -38.35
C GLN A 194 47.76 10.65 -39.13
N SER A 195 47.88 9.33 -39.26
CA SER A 195 48.92 8.69 -40.09
C SER A 195 48.75 9.03 -41.57
N TYR A 196 47.53 8.90 -42.10
CA TYR A 196 47.21 9.29 -43.48
C TYR A 196 47.48 10.78 -43.74
N GLN A 197 47.07 11.66 -42.81
CA GLN A 197 47.34 13.10 -42.91
C GLN A 197 48.85 13.40 -42.93
N SER A 198 49.63 12.71 -42.09
CA SER A 198 51.09 12.87 -42.03
C SER A 198 51.76 12.45 -43.34
N ASN A 199 51.36 11.32 -43.91
CA ASN A 199 51.83 10.87 -45.23
C ASN A 199 51.46 11.86 -46.33
N GLY A 200 50.22 12.35 -46.33
CA GLY A 200 49.77 13.34 -47.30
C GLY A 200 50.57 14.65 -47.22
N ASN A 201 50.85 15.14 -46.02
CA ASN A 201 51.69 16.32 -45.80
C ASN A 201 53.13 16.11 -46.27
N ALA A 202 53.69 14.90 -46.11
CA ALA A 202 55.01 14.56 -46.62
C ALA A 202 55.07 14.60 -48.16
N CYS A 203 54.10 13.98 -48.84
CA CYS A 203 53.98 14.02 -50.30
C CYS A 203 53.78 15.45 -50.83
N LEU A 204 52.96 16.26 -50.15
CA LEU A 204 52.75 17.67 -50.50
C LEU A 204 54.05 18.48 -50.37
N THR A 205 54.79 18.29 -49.28
CA THR A 205 56.08 18.94 -49.05
C THR A 205 57.08 18.57 -50.14
N GLN A 206 57.17 17.28 -50.48
CA GLN A 206 58.03 16.79 -51.55
C GLN A 206 57.64 17.37 -52.92
N SER A 207 56.34 17.49 -53.20
CA SER A 207 55.83 18.12 -54.42
C SER A 207 56.27 19.57 -54.54
N TYR A 208 56.19 20.35 -53.45
CA TYR A 208 56.68 21.73 -53.43
C TYR A 208 58.18 21.82 -53.69
N VAL A 209 58.98 20.92 -53.11
CA VAL A 209 60.43 20.86 -53.35
C VAL A 209 60.75 20.54 -54.83
N ILE A 210 60.05 19.58 -55.43
CA ILE A 210 60.21 19.24 -56.85
C ILE A 210 59.82 20.46 -57.72
N LEU A 211 58.70 21.10 -57.43
CA LEU A 211 58.23 22.27 -58.17
C LEU A 211 59.23 23.43 -58.09
N GLN A 212 59.76 23.72 -56.91
CA GLN A 212 60.73 24.81 -56.72
C GLN A 212 62.01 24.53 -57.50
N ARG A 213 62.58 23.33 -57.38
CA ARG A 213 63.75 22.92 -58.18
C ARG A 213 63.51 23.09 -59.67
N ASN A 214 62.33 22.71 -60.16
CA ASN A 214 62.00 22.84 -61.59
C ASN A 214 61.94 24.32 -62.01
N LYS A 215 61.40 25.20 -61.16
CA LYS A 215 61.41 26.66 -61.41
C LYS A 215 62.84 27.22 -61.42
N ASP A 216 63.69 26.76 -60.51
CA ASP A 216 65.09 27.20 -60.44
C ASP A 216 65.86 26.78 -61.71
N ILE A 217 65.66 25.56 -62.21
CA ILE A 217 66.24 25.07 -63.47
C ILE A 217 65.74 25.89 -64.67
N LEU A 218 64.45 26.21 -64.74
CA LEU A 218 63.88 27.02 -65.83
C LEU A 218 64.46 28.44 -65.88
N ASN A 219 64.92 28.97 -64.74
CA ASN A 219 65.55 30.29 -64.64
C ASN A 219 67.10 30.23 -64.68
N SER A 220 67.70 29.06 -64.85
CA SER A 220 69.17 28.91 -64.87
C SER A 220 69.76 29.42 -66.18
N ALA A 221 70.90 30.11 -66.09
CA ALA A 221 71.68 30.51 -67.26
C ALA A 221 72.64 29.41 -67.76
N ASP A 222 72.81 28.32 -67.00
CA ASP A 222 73.63 27.17 -67.40
C ASP A 222 72.80 26.18 -68.23
N ILE A 223 73.16 26.03 -69.51
CA ILE A 223 72.46 25.13 -70.44
C ILE A 223 72.52 23.66 -69.98
N ASN A 224 73.52 23.27 -69.20
CA ASN A 224 73.66 21.90 -68.70
C ASN A 224 72.58 21.53 -67.68
N ASP A 225 72.05 22.50 -66.91
CA ASP A 225 70.98 22.23 -65.94
C ASP A 225 69.70 21.76 -66.63
N VAL A 226 69.41 22.34 -67.79
CA VAL A 226 68.25 22.00 -68.63
C VAL A 226 68.49 20.68 -69.36
N VAL A 227 69.67 20.49 -69.97
CA VAL A 227 70.01 19.27 -70.71
C VAL A 227 70.01 18.03 -69.79
N ASN A 228 70.45 18.19 -68.54
CA ASN A 228 70.49 17.10 -67.56
C ASN A 228 69.19 16.94 -66.76
N TYR A 229 68.15 17.70 -67.07
CA TYR A 229 66.86 17.58 -66.39
C TYR A 229 66.31 16.16 -66.52
N ARG A 230 65.86 15.60 -65.38
CA ARG A 230 65.11 14.35 -65.34
C ARG A 230 63.85 14.54 -64.51
N HIS A 231 62.72 14.15 -65.10
CA HIS A 231 61.44 14.18 -64.42
C HIS A 231 61.47 13.31 -63.16
N LYS A 232 61.14 13.92 -62.00
CA LYS A 232 60.88 13.20 -60.75
C LYS A 232 59.38 13.08 -60.55
N LYS A 233 58.91 11.85 -60.40
CA LYS A 233 57.50 11.58 -60.11
C LYS A 233 57.21 11.95 -58.65
N SER A 234 56.10 12.63 -58.40
CA SER A 234 55.53 12.72 -57.06
C SER A 234 54.64 11.50 -56.82
N ASP A 235 54.66 10.99 -55.60
CA ASP A 235 53.66 10.00 -55.18
C ASP A 235 52.28 10.66 -55.11
N ASN A 236 51.24 9.88 -55.44
CA ASN A 236 49.85 10.30 -55.34
C ASN A 236 49.28 9.90 -53.97
N ILE A 237 48.38 10.71 -53.44
CA ILE A 237 47.61 10.40 -52.22
C ILE A 237 46.25 9.86 -52.65
N SER A 238 45.91 8.64 -52.23
CA SER A 238 44.60 8.05 -52.48
C SER A 238 43.53 8.67 -51.59
N GLU A 239 42.27 8.66 -52.06
CA GLU A 239 41.12 9.07 -51.25
C GLU A 239 40.92 8.09 -50.07
N PHE A 240 40.65 8.64 -48.88
CA PHE A 240 40.53 7.86 -47.64
C PHE A 240 39.12 8.00 -47.07
N LYS A 241 38.49 6.87 -46.71
CA LYS A 241 37.12 6.81 -46.18
C LYS A 241 37.08 5.89 -44.97
N ILE A 242 36.52 6.38 -43.86
CA ILE A 242 36.21 5.60 -42.66
C ILE A 242 34.71 5.36 -42.60
N GLU A 243 34.33 4.14 -42.22
CA GLU A 243 32.96 3.81 -41.85
C GLU A 243 32.80 3.97 -40.34
N HIS A 244 31.73 4.67 -39.93
CA HIS A 244 31.48 4.91 -38.51
C HIS A 244 30.64 3.80 -37.88
N PRO A 245 30.98 3.35 -36.66
CA PRO A 245 30.17 2.37 -35.94
C PRO A 245 28.79 2.95 -35.63
N LYS A 246 27.78 2.05 -35.59
CA LYS A 246 26.41 2.36 -35.19
C LYS A 246 26.04 1.53 -33.96
N PHE A 247 25.26 2.13 -33.07
CA PHE A 247 24.74 1.42 -31.90
C PHE A 247 23.30 0.95 -32.17
N ASP A 248 23.12 -0.36 -32.29
CA ASP A 248 21.81 -0.96 -32.54
C ASP A 248 21.08 -1.22 -31.22
N THR A 249 19.99 -0.47 -30.99
CA THR A 249 19.14 -0.64 -29.80
C THR A 249 18.10 -1.75 -30.00
N LYS A 250 17.92 -2.61 -29.00
CA LYS A 250 16.80 -3.56 -28.93
C LYS A 250 15.80 -3.13 -27.86
N PRO A 251 14.48 -3.24 -28.10
CA PRO A 251 13.48 -2.96 -27.08
C PRO A 251 13.65 -3.92 -25.89
N VAL A 252 13.51 -3.40 -24.68
CA VAL A 252 13.58 -4.19 -23.44
C VAL A 252 12.18 -4.71 -23.10
N ASP A 253 12.06 -6.03 -22.88
CA ASP A 253 10.85 -6.63 -22.32
C ASP A 253 10.79 -6.35 -20.81
N TRP A 254 10.08 -5.29 -20.46
CA TRP A 254 9.94 -4.83 -19.08
C TRP A 254 9.21 -5.81 -18.17
N LYS A 255 8.34 -6.69 -18.71
CA LYS A 255 7.64 -7.68 -17.88
C LYS A 255 8.52 -8.86 -17.56
N LYS A 256 9.27 -9.36 -18.55
CA LYS A 256 10.30 -10.37 -18.28
C LYS A 256 11.32 -9.83 -17.29
N LEU A 257 11.78 -8.59 -17.48
CA LEU A 257 12.69 -7.94 -16.55
C LEU A 257 12.10 -7.81 -15.15
N TYR A 258 10.83 -7.41 -15.01
CA TYR A 258 10.14 -7.36 -13.71
C TYR A 258 10.22 -8.70 -12.96
N PHE A 259 9.96 -9.82 -13.64
CA PHE A 259 10.06 -11.14 -13.01
C PHE A 259 11.51 -11.58 -12.73
N GLU A 260 12.46 -11.21 -13.60
CA GLU A 260 13.89 -11.47 -13.40
C GLU A 260 14.49 -10.65 -12.24
N LEU A 261 13.99 -9.43 -12.01
CA LEU A 261 14.35 -8.57 -10.88
C LEU A 261 13.70 -9.02 -9.55
N GLY A 262 12.71 -9.90 -9.61
CA GLY A 262 12.02 -10.46 -8.45
C GLY A 262 10.70 -9.76 -8.11
N TYR A 263 9.96 -10.37 -7.18
CA TYR A 263 8.62 -9.91 -6.79
C TYR A 263 8.31 -10.23 -5.33
N LEU A 264 7.44 -9.44 -4.72
CA LEU A 264 6.93 -9.71 -3.38
C LEU A 264 5.88 -10.83 -3.45
N LYS A 265 6.11 -11.90 -2.70
CA LYS A 265 5.10 -12.92 -2.44
C LYS A 265 4.15 -12.38 -1.37
N VAL A 266 2.98 -11.92 -1.79
CA VAL A 266 1.90 -11.57 -0.85
C VAL A 266 1.26 -12.87 -0.35
N SER A 267 0.93 -12.93 0.94
CA SER A 267 0.32 -14.09 1.60
C SER A 267 -0.86 -14.66 0.79
N ASP A 268 -0.95 -15.99 0.70
CA ASP A 268 -1.98 -16.71 -0.07
C ASP A 268 -3.42 -16.52 0.44
N LYS A 269 -3.60 -15.84 1.58
CA LYS A 269 -4.93 -15.56 2.12
C LYS A 269 -5.47 -14.26 1.51
N PRO A 270 -6.53 -14.32 0.68
CA PRO A 270 -7.14 -13.12 0.14
C PRO A 270 -7.67 -12.26 1.28
N LYS A 271 -7.28 -10.99 1.28
CA LYS A 271 -7.80 -9.98 2.22
C LYS A 271 -8.62 -8.98 1.41
N LEU A 272 -9.84 -8.71 1.85
CA LEU A 272 -10.63 -7.61 1.30
C LEU A 272 -9.92 -6.29 1.66
N ILE A 273 -9.35 -5.62 0.65
CA ILE A 273 -8.71 -4.31 0.81
C ILE A 273 -9.73 -3.20 0.58
N ARG A 274 -10.59 -3.36 -0.44
CA ARG A 274 -11.59 -2.38 -0.85
C ARG A 274 -12.70 -3.05 -1.65
N SER A 275 -13.90 -2.48 -1.57
CA SER A 275 -15.03 -2.76 -2.47
C SER A 275 -15.24 -1.54 -3.36
N VAL A 276 -15.26 -1.76 -4.68
CA VAL A 276 -15.48 -0.71 -5.68
C VAL A 276 -16.86 -0.94 -6.27
N PRO A 277 -17.85 -0.05 -5.99
CA PRO A 277 -19.18 -0.19 -6.55
C PRO A 277 -19.11 0.08 -8.05
N THR A 278 -19.63 -0.85 -8.84
CA THR A 278 -19.71 -0.75 -10.29
C THR A 278 -21.14 -1.05 -10.72
N PRO A 279 -21.69 -0.34 -11.73
CA PRO A 279 -23.11 -0.48 -12.09
C PRO A 279 -23.47 -1.91 -12.51
N MET A 280 -22.59 -2.57 -13.27
CA MET A 280 -22.62 -3.99 -13.65
C MET A 280 -21.25 -4.36 -14.23
N VAL A 281 -20.63 -5.47 -13.79
CA VAL A 281 -19.33 -5.95 -14.31
C VAL A 281 -19.44 -7.43 -14.68
N PRO A 282 -19.71 -7.75 -15.96
CA PRO A 282 -19.56 -9.11 -16.48
C PRO A 282 -18.11 -9.62 -16.47
N THR A 283 -17.10 -8.77 -16.71
CA THR A 283 -15.69 -9.20 -16.72
C THR A 283 -14.71 -8.08 -16.28
N ILE A 284 -13.57 -8.48 -15.70
CA ILE A 284 -12.52 -7.61 -15.16
C ILE A 284 -11.13 -8.12 -15.57
N ALA A 285 -10.24 -7.20 -15.95
CA ALA A 285 -8.83 -7.48 -16.14
C ALA A 285 -7.96 -6.46 -15.41
N CYS A 286 -7.06 -6.95 -14.54
CA CYS A 286 -6.15 -6.09 -13.79
C CYS A 286 -4.96 -5.67 -14.66
N THR A 287 -4.59 -4.39 -14.61
CA THR A 287 -3.35 -3.90 -15.22
C THR A 287 -2.19 -3.92 -14.22
N LEU A 288 -0.99 -3.68 -14.73
CA LEU A 288 0.11 -3.17 -13.91
C LEU A 288 0.24 -1.67 -14.19
N PRO A 289 0.32 -0.81 -13.17
CA PRO A 289 0.30 -1.12 -11.74
C PRO A 289 -1.07 -1.62 -11.21
N ARG A 290 -1.07 -2.33 -10.07
CA ARG A 290 -2.24 -3.04 -9.47
C ARG A 290 -3.25 -2.11 -8.79
N ASP A 291 -3.30 -0.85 -9.21
CA ASP A 291 -4.23 0.19 -8.76
C ASP A 291 -5.21 0.60 -9.87
N GLN A 292 -5.09 -0.03 -11.04
CA GLN A 292 -5.96 0.18 -12.20
C GLN A 292 -6.45 -1.16 -12.74
N PHE A 293 -7.67 -1.15 -13.26
CA PHE A 293 -8.33 -2.33 -13.80
C PHE A 293 -9.27 -1.94 -14.93
N TRP A 294 -9.31 -2.77 -15.95
CA TRP A 294 -10.31 -2.70 -17.00
C TRP A 294 -11.55 -3.46 -16.56
N VAL A 295 -12.70 -2.86 -16.78
CA VAL A 295 -14.01 -3.46 -16.59
C VAL A 295 -14.79 -3.35 -17.88
N CYS A 296 -15.50 -4.40 -18.27
CA CYS A 296 -16.48 -4.34 -19.34
C CYS A 296 -17.86 -4.46 -18.71
N GLY A 297 -18.77 -3.56 -19.07
CA GLY A 297 -20.18 -3.55 -18.69
C GLY A 297 -21.10 -4.12 -19.77
N GLN A 298 -22.42 -4.03 -19.57
CA GLN A 298 -23.43 -4.28 -20.63
C GLN A 298 -23.75 -3.04 -21.47
N ASP A 299 -23.07 -1.92 -21.23
CA ASP A 299 -23.25 -0.62 -21.86
C ASP A 299 -22.40 -0.42 -23.12
N ASN A 300 -21.91 -1.53 -23.73
CA ASN A 300 -21.04 -1.53 -24.91
C ASN A 300 -19.74 -0.73 -24.73
N MET A 301 -19.27 -0.57 -23.50
CA MET A 301 -18.03 0.14 -23.19
C MET A 301 -17.12 -0.71 -22.32
N ILE A 302 -15.82 -0.61 -22.62
CA ILE A 302 -14.75 -1.12 -21.76
C ILE A 302 -14.07 0.08 -21.12
N ALA A 303 -14.08 0.16 -19.79
CA ALA A 303 -13.54 1.29 -19.05
C ALA A 303 -12.34 0.87 -18.21
N ARG A 304 -11.26 1.66 -18.24
CA ARG A 304 -10.16 1.56 -17.30
C ARG A 304 -10.48 2.45 -16.12
N ILE A 305 -10.57 1.86 -14.94
CA ILE A 305 -10.89 2.56 -13.70
C ILE A 305 -9.78 2.39 -12.67
N ASN A 306 -9.68 3.34 -11.75
CA ASN A 306 -8.80 3.25 -10.58
C ASN A 306 -9.53 2.63 -9.37
N MET A 307 -8.81 2.47 -8.27
CA MET A 307 -9.37 1.97 -6.99
C MET A 307 -10.46 2.85 -6.37
N ASP A 308 -10.63 4.10 -6.82
CA ASP A 308 -11.66 5.04 -6.38
C ASP A 308 -12.90 5.02 -7.31
N ALA A 309 -12.91 4.13 -8.31
CA ALA A 309 -13.91 4.05 -9.39
C ALA A 309 -13.89 5.22 -10.39
N ASP A 310 -12.83 6.04 -10.40
CA ASP A 310 -12.69 7.07 -11.42
C ASP A 310 -12.36 6.43 -12.77
N VAL A 311 -13.08 6.85 -13.79
CA VAL A 311 -12.85 6.43 -15.18
C VAL A 311 -11.64 7.18 -15.72
N LEU A 312 -10.59 6.44 -16.04
CA LEU A 312 -9.34 6.94 -16.60
C LEU A 312 -9.37 6.94 -18.13
N GLU A 313 -9.98 5.91 -18.71
CA GLU A 313 -10.03 5.69 -20.16
C GLU A 313 -11.25 4.83 -20.52
N THR A 314 -11.80 5.04 -21.72
CA THR A 314 -12.92 4.25 -22.27
C THR A 314 -12.63 3.81 -23.69
N VAL A 315 -13.07 2.60 -24.02
CA VAL A 315 -13.05 2.03 -25.37
C VAL A 315 -14.49 1.70 -25.74
N ASP A 316 -14.99 2.34 -26.79
CA ASP A 316 -16.34 2.11 -27.32
C ASP A 316 -16.36 0.85 -28.19
N LEU A 317 -17.34 -0.01 -27.97
CA LEU A 317 -17.63 -1.17 -28.81
C LEU A 317 -18.65 -0.80 -29.90
N PRO A 318 -18.66 -1.47 -31.06
CA PRO A 318 -19.65 -1.24 -32.10
C PRO A 318 -21.05 -1.52 -31.55
N ILE A 319 -22.02 -0.69 -31.95
CA ILE A 319 -23.40 -0.77 -31.51
C ILE A 319 -23.98 -2.13 -31.92
N SER A 320 -24.22 -3.00 -30.94
CA SER A 320 -24.75 -4.39 -30.98
C SER A 320 -23.79 -5.50 -30.53
N GLU A 321 -22.58 -5.15 -30.09
CA GLU A 321 -21.59 -6.13 -29.63
C GLU A 321 -21.12 -5.84 -28.20
N HIS A 322 -21.24 -6.83 -27.31
CA HIS A 322 -20.58 -6.84 -26.01
C HIS A 322 -19.31 -7.67 -26.10
N ALA A 323 -18.24 -7.26 -25.42
CA ALA A 323 -17.09 -8.12 -25.26
C ALA A 323 -17.46 -9.30 -24.35
N ASN A 324 -17.22 -10.54 -24.80
CA ASN A 324 -17.55 -11.71 -23.98
C ASN A 324 -16.56 -11.87 -22.82
N ASP A 325 -15.29 -11.53 -23.06
CA ASP A 325 -14.24 -11.51 -22.04
C ASP A 325 -13.16 -10.48 -22.39
N ILE A 326 -12.42 -10.04 -21.38
CA ILE A 326 -11.31 -9.07 -21.53
C ILE A 326 -10.06 -9.59 -20.83
N SER A 327 -8.89 -9.20 -21.33
CA SER A 327 -7.61 -9.50 -20.72
C SER A 327 -6.59 -8.41 -21.03
N ILE A 328 -5.42 -8.49 -20.40
CA ILE A 328 -4.32 -7.54 -20.61
C ILE A 328 -3.09 -8.30 -21.06
N THR A 329 -2.55 -7.90 -22.21
CA THR A 329 -1.35 -8.53 -22.78
C THR A 329 -0.12 -8.29 -21.90
N ASN A 330 0.97 -8.99 -22.20
CA ASN A 330 2.26 -8.73 -21.59
C ASN A 330 2.91 -7.37 -21.95
N ASN A 331 2.32 -6.52 -22.81
CA ASN A 331 2.80 -5.14 -22.96
C ASN A 331 1.86 -4.11 -22.32
N GLY A 332 0.75 -4.57 -21.72
CA GLY A 332 -0.25 -3.67 -21.12
C GLY A 332 -1.36 -3.25 -22.10
N GLU A 333 -1.42 -3.87 -23.28
CA GLU A 333 -2.48 -3.64 -24.25
C GLU A 333 -3.77 -4.34 -23.79
N LEU A 334 -4.92 -3.68 -23.99
CA LEU A 334 -6.22 -4.29 -23.77
C LEU A 334 -6.52 -5.26 -24.91
N ILE A 335 -6.92 -6.47 -24.57
CA ILE A 335 -7.47 -7.45 -25.52
C ILE A 335 -8.86 -7.89 -25.07
N PHE A 336 -9.74 -8.14 -26.03
CA PHE A 336 -11.10 -8.57 -25.73
C PHE A 336 -11.69 -9.41 -26.87
N THR A 337 -12.72 -10.19 -26.57
CA THR A 337 -13.38 -11.09 -27.54
C THR A 337 -14.65 -10.49 -28.09
N GLU A 338 -14.82 -10.54 -29.41
CA GLU A 338 -16.04 -10.17 -30.12
C GLU A 338 -16.70 -11.43 -30.66
N GLY A 339 -17.94 -11.69 -30.23
CA GLY A 339 -18.64 -12.94 -30.52
C GLY A 339 -19.02 -13.10 -31.99
N LYS A 340 -19.52 -12.04 -32.64
CA LYS A 340 -19.94 -12.04 -34.05
C LYS A 340 -19.57 -10.70 -34.69
N PRO A 341 -18.66 -10.66 -35.69
CA PRO A 341 -17.90 -11.78 -36.25
C PRO A 341 -16.85 -12.30 -35.26
N GLY A 342 -16.68 -13.63 -35.17
CA GLY A 342 -15.82 -14.28 -34.19
C GLY A 342 -14.37 -13.81 -34.25
N LYS A 343 -14.00 -12.87 -33.37
CA LYS A 343 -12.70 -12.19 -33.37
C LYS A 343 -12.17 -11.96 -31.98
N VAL A 344 -10.85 -11.84 -31.88
CA VAL A 344 -10.16 -11.27 -30.73
C VAL A 344 -9.55 -9.96 -31.18
N ILE A 345 -9.85 -8.89 -30.44
CA ILE A 345 -9.42 -7.53 -30.74
C ILE A 345 -8.33 -7.13 -29.76
N ILE A 346 -7.34 -6.37 -30.24
CA ILE A 346 -6.31 -5.72 -29.44
C ILE A 346 -6.39 -4.21 -29.62
N ILE A 347 -6.26 -3.47 -28.52
CA ILE A 347 -6.08 -2.01 -28.52
C ILE A 347 -4.59 -1.74 -28.35
N LYS A 348 -3.93 -1.36 -29.45
CA LYS A 348 -2.50 -1.07 -29.51
C LYS A 348 -2.29 0.37 -29.95
N ASP A 349 -1.55 1.15 -29.16
CA ASP A 349 -1.29 2.57 -29.41
C ASP A 349 -2.58 3.39 -29.68
N GLY A 350 -3.65 3.07 -28.95
CA GLY A 350 -4.98 3.69 -29.09
C GLY A 350 -5.75 3.27 -30.35
N ARG A 351 -5.21 2.34 -31.15
CA ARG A 351 -5.85 1.81 -32.35
C ARG A 351 -6.44 0.43 -32.10
N ARG A 352 -7.59 0.19 -32.71
CA ARG A 352 -8.28 -1.09 -32.71
C ARG A 352 -7.78 -1.96 -33.85
N GLU A 353 -7.24 -3.13 -33.53
CA GLU A 353 -6.71 -4.09 -34.50
C GLU A 353 -7.30 -5.49 -34.26
N THR A 354 -7.53 -6.25 -35.33
CA THR A 354 -7.90 -7.67 -35.21
C THR A 354 -6.65 -8.46 -34.84
N PHE A 355 -6.65 -9.06 -33.65
CA PHE A 355 -5.55 -9.90 -33.18
C PHE A 355 -5.68 -11.34 -33.69
N ILE A 356 -6.88 -11.90 -33.61
CA ILE A 356 -7.20 -13.25 -34.12
C ILE A 356 -8.56 -13.18 -34.81
N ASP A 357 -8.67 -13.75 -36.00
CA ASP A 357 -9.95 -14.02 -36.67
C ASP A 357 -10.21 -15.53 -36.59
N VAL A 358 -11.23 -15.95 -35.84
CA VAL A 358 -11.59 -17.37 -35.69
C VAL A 358 -12.64 -17.80 -36.71
N GLY A 359 -13.02 -16.90 -37.63
CA GLY A 359 -14.04 -17.12 -38.63
C GLY A 359 -15.47 -17.08 -38.08
N PRO A 360 -16.48 -17.15 -38.96
CA PRO A 360 -17.88 -16.95 -38.59
C PRO A 360 -18.52 -18.11 -37.83
N GLN A 361 -17.89 -19.29 -37.82
CA GLN A 361 -18.43 -20.52 -37.20
C GLN A 361 -18.04 -20.69 -35.72
N TRP A 362 -17.10 -19.88 -35.22
CA TRP A 362 -16.59 -19.95 -33.86
C TRP A 362 -16.85 -18.65 -33.12
N HIS A 363 -17.26 -18.76 -31.86
CA HIS A 363 -17.56 -17.64 -30.97
C HIS A 363 -16.59 -17.65 -29.81
N PRO A 364 -15.63 -16.71 -29.77
CA PRO A 364 -14.70 -16.61 -28.65
C PRO A 364 -15.46 -16.10 -27.42
N SER A 365 -15.33 -16.81 -26.30
CA SER A 365 -16.10 -16.59 -25.08
C SER A 365 -15.25 -16.45 -23.82
N GLY A 366 -14.01 -16.94 -23.83
CA GLY A 366 -13.06 -16.76 -22.74
C GLY A 366 -11.69 -16.30 -23.25
N LEU A 367 -11.03 -15.43 -22.48
CA LEU A 367 -9.77 -14.81 -22.88
C LEU A 367 -8.82 -14.69 -21.70
N HIS A 368 -7.61 -15.21 -21.85
CA HIS A 368 -6.59 -15.08 -20.82
C HIS A 368 -5.19 -14.89 -21.40
N CYS A 369 -4.54 -13.79 -21.03
CA CYS A 369 -3.09 -13.66 -21.20
C CYS A 369 -2.37 -14.38 -20.05
N THR A 370 -1.59 -15.40 -20.37
CA THR A 370 -0.77 -16.12 -19.40
C THR A 370 0.42 -15.28 -18.95
N LYS A 371 1.09 -15.68 -17.87
CA LYS A 371 2.32 -15.02 -17.40
C LYS A 371 3.45 -15.05 -18.43
N SER A 372 3.53 -16.08 -19.27
CA SER A 372 4.51 -16.18 -20.37
C SER A 372 4.18 -15.27 -21.55
N GLY A 373 3.00 -14.64 -21.57
CA GLY A 373 2.55 -13.78 -22.67
C GLY A 373 1.76 -14.52 -23.74
N ASP A 374 1.42 -15.79 -23.52
CA ASP A 374 0.57 -16.54 -24.44
C ASP A 374 -0.87 -16.10 -24.27
N ILE A 375 -1.61 -15.98 -25.36
CA ILE A 375 -3.06 -15.71 -25.29
C ILE A 375 -3.80 -17.02 -25.45
N LEU A 376 -4.64 -17.35 -24.46
CA LEU A 376 -5.56 -18.46 -24.48
C LEU A 376 -6.95 -17.93 -24.80
N VAL A 377 -7.55 -18.45 -25.87
CA VAL A 377 -8.90 -18.10 -26.32
C VAL A 377 -9.76 -19.35 -26.27
N THR A 378 -10.77 -19.34 -25.41
CA THR A 378 -11.81 -20.38 -25.41
C THR A 378 -12.91 -19.96 -26.37
N MET A 379 -13.35 -20.88 -27.24
CA MET A 379 -14.39 -20.64 -28.22
C MET A 379 -15.37 -21.80 -28.29
N SER A 380 -16.60 -21.51 -28.71
CA SER A 380 -17.63 -22.50 -28.97
C SER A 380 -18.25 -22.30 -30.36
N ASP A 381 -18.87 -23.35 -30.90
CA ASP A 381 -19.68 -23.22 -32.11
C ASP A 381 -21.07 -22.61 -31.80
N ASP A 382 -21.84 -22.28 -32.84
CA ASP A 382 -23.22 -21.75 -32.71
C ASP A 382 -24.14 -22.70 -31.91
N SER A 383 -23.85 -24.00 -31.88
CA SER A 383 -24.65 -25.01 -31.19
C SER A 383 -24.26 -25.21 -29.71
N TYR A 384 -23.17 -24.59 -29.27
CA TYR A 384 -22.57 -24.78 -27.94
C TYR A 384 -22.27 -26.25 -27.60
N THR A 385 -22.04 -27.09 -28.61
CA THR A 385 -21.72 -28.51 -28.42
C THR A 385 -20.23 -28.78 -28.58
N ASN A 386 -19.53 -27.95 -29.35
CA ASN A 386 -18.10 -28.09 -29.58
C ASN A 386 -17.37 -26.93 -28.91
N TYR A 387 -16.30 -27.24 -28.17
CA TYR A 387 -15.46 -26.25 -27.49
C TYR A 387 -14.00 -26.45 -27.86
N LYS A 388 -13.28 -25.34 -28.02
CA LYS A 388 -11.86 -25.34 -28.35
C LYS A 388 -11.13 -24.29 -27.54
N ILE A 389 -9.87 -24.56 -27.22
CA ILE A 389 -8.96 -23.56 -26.69
C ILE A 389 -7.86 -23.36 -27.72
N VAL A 390 -7.67 -22.12 -28.13
CA VAL A 390 -6.58 -21.72 -29.00
C VAL A 390 -5.53 -21.01 -28.15
N ARG A 391 -4.27 -21.43 -28.27
CA ARG A 391 -3.11 -20.75 -27.68
C ARG A 391 -2.32 -20.06 -28.77
N THR A 392 -2.07 -18.76 -28.64
CA THR A 392 -1.23 -18.02 -29.59
C THR A 392 0.10 -17.61 -28.96
N GLN A 393 1.20 -17.93 -29.65
CA GLN A 393 2.58 -17.54 -29.30
C GLN A 393 3.24 -16.83 -30.47
N MET A 394 3.39 -15.50 -30.40
CA MET A 394 4.28 -14.71 -31.29
C MET A 394 4.19 -15.04 -32.80
N GLU A 395 3.03 -15.50 -33.31
CA GLU A 395 2.67 -15.94 -34.70
C GLU A 395 2.23 -17.41 -34.84
N LYS A 396 2.41 -18.27 -33.84
CA LYS A 396 1.92 -19.67 -33.89
C LYS A 396 0.61 -19.85 -33.15
N VAL A 397 -0.35 -20.48 -33.80
CA VAL A 397 -1.65 -20.86 -33.24
C VAL A 397 -1.64 -22.36 -32.96
N GLN A 398 -1.84 -22.77 -31.70
CA GLN A 398 -2.01 -24.17 -31.32
C GLN A 398 -3.44 -24.41 -30.86
N GLU A 399 -4.09 -25.40 -31.46
CA GLU A 399 -5.44 -25.82 -31.08
C GLU A 399 -5.41 -26.92 -30.01
N ILE A 400 -6.22 -26.76 -28.99
CA ILE A 400 -6.42 -27.73 -27.90
C ILE A 400 -7.89 -28.11 -27.91
N GLN A 401 -8.20 -29.30 -28.45
CA GLN A 401 -9.54 -29.89 -28.43
C GLN A 401 -9.62 -30.96 -27.34
N ASN A 402 -10.77 -31.02 -26.65
CA ASN A 402 -11.07 -32.10 -25.72
C ASN A 402 -11.91 -33.15 -26.47
N TYR A 403 -11.39 -34.36 -26.67
CA TYR A 403 -12.21 -35.51 -27.06
C TYR A 403 -12.46 -36.37 -25.82
N ASP A 404 -13.73 -36.71 -25.60
CA ASP A 404 -14.17 -37.54 -24.48
C ASP A 404 -13.43 -38.88 -24.44
N ASN A 405 -12.62 -39.07 -23.39
CA ASN A 405 -12.32 -40.32 -22.66
C ASN A 405 -11.15 -40.12 -21.68
N GLY A 406 -11.07 -38.96 -21.04
CA GLY A 406 -10.17 -38.74 -19.91
C GLY A 406 -8.68 -38.70 -20.22
N ASN A 407 -8.25 -38.54 -21.48
CA ASN A 407 -6.87 -38.19 -21.82
C ASN A 407 -6.73 -37.41 -23.14
N LEU A 408 -6.36 -36.13 -23.03
CA LEU A 408 -5.14 -35.56 -23.60
C LEU A 408 -4.89 -34.15 -23.02
N CYS A 409 -3.74 -33.96 -22.38
CA CYS A 409 -3.09 -32.66 -22.15
C CYS A 409 -2.11 -32.45 -23.31
N PHE A 410 -2.35 -31.43 -24.15
CA PHE A 410 -1.50 -30.98 -25.26
C PHE A 410 -1.27 -31.99 -26.40
N ASN A 411 -1.91 -31.78 -27.55
CA ASN A 411 -1.54 -32.39 -28.82
C ASN A 411 -0.92 -31.30 -29.72
N PRO A 412 0.34 -31.42 -30.22
CA PRO A 412 1.03 -30.36 -30.95
C PRO A 412 0.73 -30.32 -32.46
N VAL A 413 -0.34 -30.95 -32.95
CA VAL A 413 -0.55 -31.09 -34.41
C VAL A 413 -1.92 -30.60 -34.86
N SER A 414 -2.01 -29.28 -35.02
CA SER A 414 -2.82 -28.64 -36.07
C SER A 414 -2.25 -27.24 -36.24
N GLU A 415 -1.28 -27.12 -37.15
CA GLU A 415 -0.73 -25.84 -37.57
C GLU A 415 -1.71 -25.20 -38.55
N PHE A 416 -2.21 -24.01 -38.22
CA PHE A 416 -2.74 -23.09 -39.22
C PHE A 416 -1.70 -21.99 -39.43
N CYS A 417 -1.35 -21.71 -40.69
CA CYS A 417 -0.63 -20.49 -41.04
C CYS A 417 -1.61 -19.31 -40.99
N LEU A 418 -1.15 -18.20 -40.39
CA LEU A 418 -1.75 -16.88 -40.55
C LEU A 418 -1.49 -16.34 -41.98
#